data_AF-A0A1J3GFI3-F1
#
_entry.id   AF-A0A1J3GFI3-F1
#
_cell.length_a   1.000
_cell.length_b   1.000
_cell.length_c   1.000
_cell.angle_alpha   90.00
_cell.angle_beta   90.00
_cell.angle_gamma   90.00
#
_symmetry.space_group_name_H-M   'P 1'
#
loop_
_entity.id
_entity.type
_entity.pdbx_description
1 polymer ?
#
loop_
_entity_poly.entity_id
_entity_poly.type
_entity_poly.pdbx_seq_one_letter_code
_entity_poly.pdbx_strand_id
1 'polypeptide(L)'
;KLSRLVLTSEGSLKRFQYSGTDWKVTSEPPLANSCDFYGVCGPFGVCVMLASPECKCFKGFVPKSIEEWKRGNWTDGCVRRTELDCQGNASGKYVNIFHPVANIKPPDFY
;
A
#
# COMPACT_ATOMS: atom_id res chain seq x y z
N LYS A 1 4.10 -4.80 34.18
CA LYS A 1 5.02 -3.96 33.37
C LYS A 1 4.17 -2.90 32.66
N LEU A 2 4.38 -1.61 32.88
CA LEU A 2 3.50 -0.55 32.36
C LEU A 2 3.84 -0.21 30.90
N SER A 3 2.83 -0.08 30.05
CA SER A 3 2.97 0.34 28.65
C SER A 3 1.85 1.31 28.28
N ARG A 4 2.16 2.27 27.41
CA ARG A 4 1.18 3.20 26.82
C ARG A 4 1.45 3.40 25.33
N LEU A 5 0.37 3.61 24.59
CA LEU A 5 0.40 4.10 23.21
C LEU A 5 0.03 5.59 23.25
N VAL A 6 0.84 6.42 22.60
CA VAL A 6 0.65 7.87 22.59
C VAL A 6 0.77 8.37 21.16
N LEU A 7 -0.24 9.11 20.69
CA LEU A 7 -0.13 9.93 19.49
C LEU A 7 0.55 11.24 19.89
N THR A 8 1.73 11.51 19.34
CA THR A 8 2.49 12.72 19.68
C THR A 8 2.00 13.93 18.89
N SER A 9 2.41 15.13 19.31
CA SER A 9 2.12 16.40 18.62
C SER A 9 2.62 16.43 17.17
N GLU A 10 3.63 15.62 16.84
CA GLU A 10 4.19 15.51 15.50
C GLU A 10 3.36 14.58 14.58
N GLY A 11 2.30 13.95 15.11
CA GLY A 11 1.46 13.02 14.36
C GLY A 11 1.97 11.56 14.34
N SER A 12 3.01 11.24 15.12
CA SER A 12 3.55 9.88 15.22
C SER A 12 2.89 9.10 16.35
N LEU A 13 2.42 7.88 16.07
CA LEU A 13 2.01 6.94 17.10
C LEU A 13 3.25 6.28 17.72
N LYS A 14 3.47 6.38 19.03
CA LYS A 14 4.62 5.77 19.71
C LYS A 14 4.17 4.85 20.85
N ARG A 15 4.86 3.71 20.99
CA ARG A 15 4.73 2.83 22.15
C ARG A 15 5.83 3.14 23.16
N PHE A 16 5.42 3.43 24.38
CA PHE A 16 6.30 3.60 25.51
C PHE A 16 6.17 2.41 26.47
N GLN A 17 7.29 2.04 27.08
CA GLN A 17 7.36 1.06 28.15
C GLN A 17 8.11 1.65 29.34
N TYR A 18 7.54 1.50 30.53
CA TYR A 18 8.15 2.01 31.75
C TYR A 18 9.29 1.10 32.19
N SER A 19 10.48 1.69 32.43
CA SER A 19 11.67 0.96 32.89
C SER A 19 11.76 0.83 34.42
N GLY A 20 10.81 1.39 35.17
CA GLY A 20 10.89 1.52 36.63
C GLY A 20 11.34 2.90 37.09
N THR A 21 11.92 3.70 36.19
CA THR A 21 12.35 5.08 36.45
C THR A 21 11.80 6.04 35.40
N ASP A 22 11.78 5.63 34.13
CA ASP A 22 11.39 6.48 33.00
C ASP A 22 10.60 5.71 31.94
N TRP A 23 9.94 6.44 31.03
CA TRP A 23 9.23 5.91 29.88
C TRP A 23 10.14 5.86 28.66
N LYS A 24 10.47 4.65 28.20
CA LYS A 24 11.29 4.46 26.99
C LYS A 24 10.43 4.12 25.79
N VAL A 25 10.74 4.72 24.64
CA VAL A 25 10.11 4.32 23.37
C VAL A 25 10.63 2.92 23.01
N THR A 26 9.72 1.98 22.82
CA THR A 26 10.06 0.60 22.43
C THR A 26 9.68 0.29 20.99
N SER A 27 8.70 1.00 20.45
CA SER A 27 8.35 0.91 19.04
C SER A 27 7.73 2.22 18.58
N GLU A 28 8.19 2.72 17.45
CA GLU A 28 7.48 3.67 16.62
C GLU A 28 7.11 2.86 15.38
N PRO A 29 5.82 2.60 15.10
CA PRO A 29 5.41 1.98 13.84
C PRO A 29 6.12 2.74 12.71
N PRO A 30 6.67 2.01 11.73
CA PRO A 30 7.57 2.61 10.76
C PRO A 30 6.84 3.73 10.01
N LEU A 31 7.21 4.96 10.30
CA LEU A 31 6.98 6.12 9.44
C LEU A 31 8.17 6.31 8.47
N ALA A 32 9.20 5.47 8.58
CA ALA A 32 10.43 5.57 7.80
C ALA A 32 10.36 4.87 6.43
N ASN A 33 9.30 4.12 6.16
CA ASN A 33 9.07 3.52 4.85
C ASN A 33 8.04 4.39 4.15
N SER A 34 8.34 4.97 2.99
CA SER A 34 7.38 5.89 2.37
C SER A 34 6.03 5.22 2.07
N CYS A 35 5.97 3.89 1.95
CA CYS A 35 4.75 3.14 1.65
C CYS A 35 3.67 3.18 2.74
N ASP A 36 4.01 3.51 3.98
CA ASP A 36 3.03 3.59 5.07
C ASP A 36 2.27 4.94 5.07
N PHE A 37 2.74 5.93 4.31
CA PHE A 37 1.99 7.16 4.09
C PHE A 37 0.75 6.88 3.25
N TYR A 38 -0.37 7.50 3.65
CA TYR A 38 -1.63 7.35 2.96
C TYR A 38 -1.54 7.90 1.53
N GLY A 39 -2.01 7.11 0.55
CA GLY A 39 -2.13 7.56 -0.84
C GLY A 39 -0.82 7.72 -1.63
N VAL A 40 0.29 7.11 -1.18
CA VAL A 40 1.57 7.12 -1.93
C VAL A 40 1.41 6.56 -3.35
N CYS A 41 0.63 5.48 -3.46
CA CYS A 41 0.23 4.91 -4.74
C CYS A 41 -1.25 5.13 -4.96
N GLY A 42 -1.62 5.54 -6.17
CA GLY A 42 -3.01 5.66 -6.57
C GLY A 42 -3.73 4.30 -6.67
N PRO A 43 -5.02 4.31 -7.07
CA PRO A 43 -5.87 3.13 -7.13
C PRO A 43 -5.24 1.98 -7.94
N PHE A 44 -5.41 0.75 -7.47
CA PHE A 44 -4.83 -0.47 -8.08
C PHE A 44 -3.29 -0.48 -8.23
N GLY A 45 -2.60 0.49 -7.62
CA GLY A 45 -1.16 0.47 -7.39
C GLY A 45 -0.82 -0.14 -6.04
N VAL A 46 0.34 -0.78 -5.95
CA VAL A 46 0.93 -1.30 -4.71
C VAL A 46 2.28 -0.65 -4.48
N CYS A 47 2.51 -0.17 -3.26
CA CYS A 47 3.80 0.35 -2.86
C CYS A 47 4.72 -0.80 -2.47
N VAL A 48 5.93 -0.84 -3.04
CA VAL A 48 6.94 -1.85 -2.70
C VAL A 48 8.07 -1.18 -1.93
N MET A 49 8.31 -1.65 -0.71
CA MET A 49 9.40 -1.19 0.15
C MET A 49 10.75 -1.73 -0.37
N LEU A 50 11.34 -1.06 -1.36
CA LEU A 50 12.72 -1.26 -1.83
C LEU A 50 13.63 -0.13 -1.31
N ALA A 51 14.91 -0.13 -1.70
CA ALA A 51 15.87 0.93 -1.34
C ALA A 51 15.40 2.33 -1.81
N SER A 52 14.63 2.39 -2.89
CA SER A 52 13.78 3.52 -3.26
C SER A 52 12.35 3.00 -3.33
N PRO A 53 11.41 3.54 -2.55
CA PRO A 53 10.03 3.10 -2.59
C PRO A 53 9.42 3.47 -3.94
N GLU A 54 8.79 2.48 -4.58
CA GLU A 54 8.20 2.62 -5.91
C GLU A 54 6.80 2.03 -5.92
N CYS A 55 5.89 2.71 -6.62
CA CYS A 55 4.59 2.16 -6.94
C CYS A 55 4.69 1.20 -8.14
N LYS A 56 3.97 0.09 -8.06
CA LYS A 56 3.79 -0.88 -9.14
C LYS A 56 2.31 -1.14 -9.37
N CYS A 57 1.91 -1.41 -10.61
CA CYS A 57 0.56 -1.89 -10.90
C CYS A 57 0.45 -3.38 -10.59
N PHE A 58 -0.73 -3.82 -10.12
CA PHE A 58 -1.02 -5.25 -10.02
C PHE A 58 -0.92 -5.95 -11.38
N LYS A 59 -0.69 -7.26 -11.37
CA LYS A 59 -0.71 -8.07 -12.59
C LYS A 59 -2.05 -7.90 -13.31
N GLY A 60 -1.99 -7.57 -14.60
CA GLY A 60 -3.18 -7.28 -15.42
C GLY A 60 -3.59 -5.80 -15.43
N PHE A 61 -2.88 -4.94 -14.70
CA PHE A 61 -3.09 -3.49 -14.70
C PHE A 61 -1.89 -2.76 -15.32
N VAL A 62 -2.13 -1.54 -15.79
CA VAL A 62 -1.14 -0.63 -16.39
C VAL A 62 -1.32 0.78 -15.84
N PRO A 63 -0.28 1.63 -15.82
CA PRO A 63 -0.42 3.01 -15.39
C PRO A 63 -1.50 3.74 -16.18
N LYS A 64 -2.35 4.51 -15.49
CA LYS A 64 -3.36 5.33 -16.15
C LYS A 64 -2.73 6.43 -16.99
N SER A 65 -1.65 7.04 -16.50
CA SER A 65 -0.79 7.97 -17.24
C SER A 65 0.65 7.48 -17.22
N ILE A 66 1.15 7.01 -18.36
CA ILE A 66 2.52 6.49 -18.49
C ILE A 66 3.55 7.61 -18.29
N GLU A 67 3.25 8.83 -18.74
CA GLU A 67 4.17 9.97 -18.64
C GLU A 67 4.37 10.41 -17.18
N GLU A 68 3.27 10.56 -16.43
CA GLU A 68 3.32 10.90 -15.00
C GLU A 68 3.97 9.78 -14.18
N TRP A 69 3.66 8.51 -14.50
CA TRP A 69 4.27 7.36 -13.84
C TRP A 69 5.79 7.34 -13.98
N LYS A 70 6.32 7.67 -15.17
CA LYS A 70 7.76 7.78 -15.44
C LYS A 70 8.41 8.96 -14.72
N ARG A 71 7.64 9.99 -14.38
CA ARG A 71 8.11 11.16 -13.61
C ARG A 71 8.02 10.95 -12.09
N GLY A 72 7.57 9.78 -11.64
CA GLY A 72 7.39 9.48 -10.21
C GLY A 72 6.06 10.00 -9.65
N ASN A 73 5.14 10.46 -10.51
CA ASN A 73 3.79 10.81 -10.10
C ASN A 73 2.86 9.62 -10.30
N TRP A 74 2.53 8.95 -9.20
CA TRP A 74 1.72 7.72 -9.19
C TRP A 74 0.28 7.94 -8.70
N THR A 75 -0.15 9.20 -8.51
CA THR A 75 -1.44 9.54 -7.89
C THR A 75 -2.64 9.03 -8.68
N ASP A 76 -2.53 8.99 -10.02
CA ASP A 76 -3.56 8.50 -10.92
C ASP A 76 -3.72 6.97 -10.90
N GLY A 77 -2.75 6.26 -10.31
CA GLY A 77 -2.79 4.82 -10.14
C GLY A 77 -2.76 4.05 -11.46
N CYS A 78 -3.45 2.91 -11.45
CA CYS A 78 -3.45 1.93 -12.52
C CYS A 78 -4.87 1.59 -12.98
N VAL A 79 -5.00 1.22 -14.25
CA VAL A 79 -6.24 0.74 -14.88
C VAL A 79 -6.05 -0.66 -15.41
N ARG A 80 -7.15 -1.42 -15.56
CA ARG A 80 -7.07 -2.76 -16.16
C ARG A 80 -6.54 -2.66 -17.59
N ARG A 81 -5.60 -3.53 -17.94
CA ARG A 81 -5.10 -3.66 -19.32
C ARG A 81 -6.18 -4.15 -20.28
N THR A 82 -7.09 -4.98 -19.79
CA THR A 82 -8.16 -5.61 -20.55
C THR A 82 -9.46 -5.47 -19.78
N GLU A 83 -10.52 -5.11 -20.49
CA GLU A 83 -11.86 -5.01 -19.93
C GLU A 83 -12.34 -6.36 -19.39
N LEU A 84 -13.19 -6.31 -18.37
CA LEU A 84 -13.82 -7.51 -17.81
C LEU A 84 -14.96 -7.97 -18.71
N ASP A 85 -15.05 -9.26 -18.96
CA ASP A 85 -16.18 -9.87 -19.66
C ASP A 85 -17.09 -10.59 -18.65
N CYS A 86 -18.12 -9.91 -18.15
CA CYS A 86 -19.02 -10.48 -17.14
C CYS A 86 -19.96 -11.56 -17.72
N GLN A 87 -20.17 -11.56 -19.04
CA GLN A 87 -21.16 -12.41 -19.72
C GLN A 87 -20.52 -13.53 -20.54
N GLY A 88 -19.19 -13.55 -20.64
CA GLY A 88 -18.43 -14.57 -21.33
C GLY A 88 -18.74 -15.96 -20.78
N ASN A 89 -19.46 -16.76 -21.57
CA ASN A 89 -19.52 -18.20 -21.39
C ASN A 89 -18.09 -18.70 -21.15
N ALA A 90 -17.87 -19.64 -20.23
CA ALA A 90 -16.55 -20.18 -19.85
C ALA A 90 -15.73 -20.78 -21.02
N SER A 91 -16.24 -20.71 -22.25
CA SER A 91 -15.68 -21.13 -23.52
C SER A 91 -15.08 -19.97 -24.35
N GLY A 92 -15.15 -18.72 -23.88
CA GLY A 92 -14.51 -17.56 -24.51
C GLY A 92 -13.00 -17.48 -24.23
N LYS A 93 -12.24 -16.92 -25.17
CA LYS A 93 -10.76 -16.79 -25.12
C LYS A 93 -10.22 -15.95 -23.94
N TYR A 94 -11.09 -15.25 -23.21
CA TYR A 94 -10.76 -14.36 -22.10
C TYR A 94 -11.69 -14.61 -20.91
N VAL A 95 -11.35 -15.57 -20.05
CA VAL A 95 -12.07 -15.83 -18.80
C VAL A 95 -11.58 -14.84 -17.73
N ASN A 96 -12.51 -14.21 -17.01
CA ASN A 96 -12.15 -13.41 -15.84
C ASN A 96 -11.53 -14.31 -14.77
N ILE A 97 -10.33 -13.95 -14.31
CA ILE A 97 -9.63 -14.67 -13.25
C ILE A 97 -9.21 -13.73 -12.13
N PHE A 98 -9.02 -14.29 -10.95
CA PHE A 98 -8.41 -13.61 -9.82
C PHE A 98 -6.94 -14.00 -9.71
N HIS A 99 -6.07 -13.01 -9.54
CA HIS A 99 -4.67 -13.26 -9.22
C HIS A 99 -4.50 -13.19 -7.71
N PRO A 100 -4.04 -14.28 -7.04
CA PRO A 100 -3.70 -14.21 -5.63
C PRO A 100 -2.49 -13.29 -5.44
N VAL A 101 -2.56 -12.42 -4.44
CA VAL A 101 -1.45 -11.55 -4.04
C VAL A 101 -1.19 -11.81 -2.57
N ALA A 102 0.02 -12.27 -2.24
CA ALA A 102 0.44 -12.56 -0.88
C ALA A 102 1.22 -11.38 -0.28
N ASN A 103 1.31 -11.35 1.06
CA ASN A 103 2.14 -10.40 1.81
C ASN A 103 1.81 -8.92 1.53
N ILE A 104 0.53 -8.59 1.40
CA ILE A 104 0.07 -7.24 1.14
C ILE A 104 -0.80 -6.72 2.28
N LYS A 105 -0.65 -5.44 2.63
CA LYS A 105 -1.62 -4.73 3.47
C LYS A 105 -2.94 -4.64 2.69
N PRO A 106 -4.07 -5.10 3.26
CA PRO A 106 -5.36 -4.97 2.60
C PRO A 106 -5.74 -3.51 2.28
N PRO A 107 -6.54 -3.24 1.22
CA PRO A 107 -6.97 -1.89 0.83
C PRO A 107 -8.02 -1.31 1.80
N ASP A 108 -8.19 0.02 1.86
CA ASP A 108 -8.91 0.72 2.96
C ASP A 108 -10.35 0.26 3.31
N PHE A 109 -11.07 -0.42 2.42
CA PHE A 109 -12.49 -0.77 2.59
C PHE A 109 -12.79 -2.27 2.53
N TYR A 110 -11.94 -3.11 3.14
CA TYR A 110 -12.27 -4.54 3.34
C TYR A 110 -13.26 -4.75 4.49
#